data_AF-A0A250WXV6-F1
#
_entry.id   AF-A0A250WXV6-F1
#
_cell.length_a   1.000
_cell.length_b   1.000
_cell.length_c   1.000
_cell.angle_alpha   90.00
_cell.angle_beta   90.00
_cell.angle_gamma   90.00
#
_symmetry.space_group_name_H-M   'P 1'
#
loop_
_entity.id
_entity.type
_entity.pdbx_description
1 polymer ?
#
loop_
_entity_poly.entity_id
_entity_poly.type
_entity_poly.pdbx_seq_one_letter_code
_entity_poly.pdbx_strand_id
1 'polypeptide(L)'
;MLKKPAYGMLLSVMLRDEDLALVYESWWKTRRSVIHTMSPTSPEKGMQVLFDRNYEDVYSDPGSPLTQRTAWGTSVLARVDGQPQLLLEGLGASPDGNKPFLDLLDLRTKQTKRIWQCSPDCYETPGSIMSDSSLVSGIMYSDYLQIFGLP
;
A
#
# COMPACT_ATOMS: atom_id res chain seq x y z
N MET A 1 2.12 -20.65 3.48
CA MET A 1 1.64 -20.89 4.86
C MET A 1 1.96 -19.66 5.70
N LEU A 2 1.00 -18.74 5.87
CA LEU A 2 1.21 -17.54 6.70
C LEU A 2 1.36 -17.97 8.16
N LYS A 3 2.47 -17.60 8.81
CA LYS A 3 2.66 -17.83 10.25
C LYS A 3 1.62 -17.01 11.00
N LYS A 4 1.02 -17.59 12.05
CA LYS A 4 0.11 -16.86 12.94
C LYS A 4 0.79 -15.59 13.47
N PRO A 5 0.09 -14.45 13.53
CA PRO A 5 0.65 -13.20 14.02
C PRO A 5 1.07 -13.32 15.48
N ALA A 6 2.26 -12.82 15.82
CA ALA A 6 2.71 -12.70 17.21
C ALA A 6 1.87 -11.64 17.95
N TYR A 7 1.61 -11.84 19.25
CA TYR A 7 0.89 -10.85 20.08
C TYR A 7 1.49 -9.44 19.93
N GLY A 8 0.67 -8.47 19.56
CA GLY A 8 1.09 -7.09 19.30
C GLY A 8 1.50 -6.78 17.85
N MET A 9 1.12 -7.66 16.90
CA MET A 9 1.28 -7.44 15.48
C MET A 9 -0.05 -7.11 14.81
N LEU A 10 -0.09 -6.03 14.03
CA LEU A 10 -1.16 -5.76 13.06
C LEU A 10 -0.74 -6.33 11.70
N LEU A 11 -1.63 -7.10 11.10
CA LEU A 11 -1.50 -7.60 9.74
C LEU A 11 -2.64 -7.04 8.90
N SER A 12 -2.32 -6.38 7.79
CA SER A 12 -3.31 -6.02 6.78
C SER A 12 -2.84 -6.44 5.39
N VAL A 13 -3.80 -6.73 4.51
CA VAL A 13 -3.53 -7.12 3.13
C VAL A 13 -4.32 -6.19 2.22
N MET A 14 -3.63 -5.57 1.27
CA MET A 14 -4.24 -4.74 0.24
C MET A 14 -4.02 -5.40 -1.12
N LEU A 15 -5.11 -5.64 -1.85
CA LEU A 15 -5.06 -6.24 -3.18
C LEU A 15 -5.01 -5.13 -4.23
N ARG A 16 -4.22 -5.31 -5.29
CA ARG A 16 -4.35 -4.54 -6.53
C ARG A 16 -5.18 -5.32 -7.55
N ASP A 17 -4.79 -6.58 -7.75
CA ASP A 17 -5.34 -7.53 -8.70
C ASP A 17 -4.89 -8.95 -8.29
N GLU A 18 -5.07 -9.92 -9.18
CA GLU A 18 -4.68 -11.32 -8.96
C GLU A 18 -3.15 -11.52 -8.89
N ASP A 19 -2.36 -10.56 -9.40
CA ASP A 19 -0.91 -10.70 -9.55
C ASP A 19 -0.10 -9.88 -8.53
N LEU A 20 -0.72 -8.89 -7.88
CA LEU A 20 -0.06 -8.09 -6.86
C LEU A 20 -0.95 -7.83 -5.64
N ALA A 21 -0.40 -8.19 -4.48
CA ALA A 21 -0.88 -7.79 -3.17
C ALA A 21 0.24 -7.19 -2.33
N LEU A 22 -0.13 -6.23 -1.48
CA LEU A 22 0.72 -5.73 -0.42
C LEU A 22 0.31 -6.33 0.92
N VAL A 23 1.30 -6.78 1.68
CA VAL A 23 1.11 -7.32 3.03
C VAL A 23 1.83 -6.39 4.00
N TYR A 24 1.08 -5.82 4.93
CA TYR A 24 1.58 -4.92 5.96
C TYR A 24 1.70 -5.67 7.26
N GLU A 25 2.90 -5.67 7.81
CA GLU A 25 3.18 -6.17 9.15
C GLU A 25 3.64 -4.99 10.00
N SER A 26 3.00 -4.77 11.14
CA SER A 26 3.43 -3.76 12.10
C SER A 26 3.53 -4.35 13.49
N TRP A 27 4.66 -4.17 14.14
CA TRP A 27 4.92 -4.61 15.51
C TRP A 27 4.99 -3.41 16.44
N TRP A 28 4.04 -3.34 17.37
CA TRP A 28 4.01 -2.24 18.33
C TRP A 28 5.28 -2.20 19.17
N LYS A 29 5.70 -3.32 19.78
CA LYS A 29 6.82 -3.35 20.75
C LYS A 29 8.15 -2.84 20.18
N THR A 30 8.44 -3.14 18.91
CA THR A 30 9.70 -2.78 18.25
C THR A 30 9.55 -1.55 17.36
N ARG A 31 8.35 -0.98 17.29
CA ARG A 31 8.01 0.14 16.39
C ARG A 31 8.30 -0.14 14.91
N ARG A 32 8.39 -1.42 14.55
CA ARG A 32 8.79 -1.85 13.20
C ARG A 32 7.57 -2.01 12.32
N SER A 33 7.61 -1.45 11.13
CA SER A 33 6.67 -1.76 10.06
C SER A 33 7.39 -2.32 8.84
N VAL A 34 6.83 -3.38 8.27
CA VAL A 34 7.34 -4.04 7.07
C VAL A 34 6.20 -4.14 6.07
N ILE A 35 6.46 -3.69 4.84
CA ILE A 35 5.56 -3.82 3.72
C ILE A 35 6.18 -4.84 2.79
N HIS A 36 5.42 -5.87 2.46
CA HIS A 36 5.83 -6.89 1.49
C HIS A 36 4.97 -6.82 0.24
N THR A 37 5.54 -7.26 -0.87
CA THR A 37 4.83 -7.55 -2.12
C THR A 37 4.71 -9.07 -2.26
N MET A 38 3.57 -9.54 -2.78
CA MET A 38 3.38 -10.93 -3.15
C MET A 38 2.47 -11.04 -4.37
N SER A 39 2.54 -12.18 -5.06
CA SER A 39 1.60 -12.54 -6.11
C SER A 39 0.56 -13.52 -5.54
N PRO A 40 -0.73 -13.13 -5.45
CA PRO A 40 -1.79 -14.04 -5.01
C PRO A 40 -1.95 -15.29 -5.89
N THR A 41 -1.72 -15.17 -7.19
CA THR A 41 -1.75 -16.27 -8.18
C THR A 41 -0.52 -17.17 -8.15
N SER A 42 0.60 -16.71 -7.57
CA SER A 42 1.85 -17.47 -7.44
C SER A 42 2.41 -17.43 -6.00
N PRO A 43 1.65 -17.91 -5.00
CA PRO A 43 2.04 -17.81 -3.58
C PRO A 43 3.33 -18.58 -3.25
N GLU A 44 3.71 -19.56 -4.07
CA GLU A 44 4.95 -20.32 -3.96
C GLU A 44 6.21 -19.48 -4.20
N LYS A 45 6.09 -18.34 -4.90
CA LYS A 45 7.20 -17.37 -5.06
C LYS A 45 7.54 -16.63 -3.76
N GLY A 46 6.66 -16.73 -2.76
CA GLY A 46 6.83 -16.08 -1.47
C GLY A 46 6.62 -14.57 -1.50
N MET A 47 6.86 -13.94 -0.35
CA MET A 47 6.76 -12.50 -0.17
C MET A 47 8.13 -11.84 -0.35
N GLN A 48 8.16 -10.67 -0.99
CA GLN A 48 9.36 -9.85 -1.12
C GLN A 48 9.21 -8.55 -0.32
N VAL A 49 10.21 -8.25 0.52
CA VAL A 49 10.23 -7.01 1.29
C VAL A 49 10.31 -5.81 0.35
N LEU A 50 9.33 -4.93 0.46
CA LEU A 50 9.29 -3.64 -0.22
C LEU A 50 9.85 -2.54 0.68
N PHE A 51 9.36 -2.45 1.92
CA PHE A 51 9.85 -1.51 2.93
C PHE A 51 10.01 -2.22 4.27
N ASP A 52 11.05 -1.84 5.02
CA ASP A 52 11.30 -2.29 6.40
C ASP A 52 11.84 -1.10 7.18
N ARG A 53 11.06 -0.61 8.14
CA ARG A 53 11.34 0.67 8.79
C ARG A 53 10.87 0.69 10.24
N ASN A 54 11.36 1.69 10.97
CA ASN A 54 10.75 2.13 12.22
C ASN A 54 9.69 3.20 11.88
N TYR A 55 8.44 3.00 12.29
CA TYR A 55 7.37 3.96 11.99
C TYR A 55 7.46 5.26 12.80
N GLU A 56 8.27 5.31 13.87
CA GLU A 56 8.54 6.55 14.61
C GLU A 56 9.52 7.49 13.85
N ASP A 57 10.26 6.97 12.86
CA ASP A 57 11.14 7.78 12.01
C ASP A 57 10.36 8.48 10.89
N VAL A 58 9.50 9.43 11.27
CA VAL A 58 8.59 10.14 10.37
C VAL A 58 9.30 10.91 9.24
N TYR A 59 10.59 11.25 9.40
CA TYR A 59 11.35 11.98 8.39
C TYR A 59 11.78 11.10 7.20
N SER A 60 11.94 9.80 7.41
CA SER A 60 12.27 8.85 6.35
C SER A 60 11.03 8.16 5.76
N ASP A 61 9.82 8.62 6.10
CA ASP A 61 8.58 7.97 5.67
C ASP A 61 8.43 7.99 4.14
N PRO A 62 8.48 6.82 3.46
CA PRO A 62 8.26 6.74 2.02
C PRO A 62 6.80 6.98 1.64
N GLY A 63 5.90 7.09 2.62
CA GLY A 63 4.47 7.23 2.43
C GLY A 63 3.74 5.89 2.39
N SER A 64 2.42 5.98 2.28
CA SER A 64 1.49 4.88 2.15
C SER A 64 0.99 4.77 0.71
N PRO A 65 0.90 3.56 0.13
CA PRO A 65 0.28 3.32 -1.17
C PRO A 65 -1.16 3.82 -1.22
N LEU A 66 -1.47 4.56 -2.27
CA LEU A 66 -2.81 5.04 -2.54
C LEU A 66 -3.74 3.89 -2.91
N THR A 67 -4.99 4.03 -2.47
CA THR A 67 -6.06 3.12 -2.83
C THR A 67 -7.13 3.85 -3.64
N GLN A 68 -7.81 3.11 -4.49
CA GLN A 68 -8.98 3.54 -5.23
C GLN A 68 -10.19 2.73 -4.78
N ARG A 69 -11.37 3.36 -4.83
CA ARG A 69 -12.63 2.69 -4.50
C ARG A 69 -13.15 1.93 -5.70
N THR A 70 -13.58 0.69 -5.50
CA THR A 70 -14.25 -0.12 -6.52
C THR A 70 -15.74 0.20 -6.59
N ALA A 71 -16.41 -0.26 -7.65
CA ALA A 71 -17.86 -0.15 -7.80
C ALA A 71 -18.65 -0.82 -6.65
N TRP A 72 -18.03 -1.79 -5.96
CA TRP A 72 -18.63 -2.49 -4.82
C TRP A 72 -18.29 -1.84 -3.47
N GLY A 73 -17.68 -0.65 -3.48
CA GLY A 73 -17.37 0.12 -2.28
C GLY A 73 -16.15 -0.37 -1.50
N THR A 74 -15.43 -1.38 -1.98
CA THR A 74 -14.15 -1.85 -1.42
C THR A 74 -12.99 -0.97 -1.89
N SER A 75 -11.89 -0.95 -1.13
CA SER A 75 -10.66 -0.23 -1.50
C SER A 75 -9.60 -1.21 -2.01
N VAL A 76 -9.06 -0.93 -3.19
CA VAL A 76 -7.95 -1.69 -3.80
C VAL A 76 -6.80 -0.74 -4.11
N LEU A 77 -5.58 -1.25 -4.25
CA LEU A 77 -4.44 -0.41 -4.62
C LEU A 77 -4.71 0.28 -5.96
N ALA A 78 -4.39 1.57 -6.02
CA ALA A 78 -4.61 2.37 -7.22
C ALA A 78 -3.74 1.89 -8.38
N ARG A 79 -4.30 1.91 -9.59
CA ARG A 79 -3.57 1.53 -10.81
C ARG A 79 -2.88 2.75 -11.41
N VAL A 80 -1.66 2.52 -11.91
CA VAL A 80 -0.95 3.43 -12.81
C VAL A 80 -0.90 2.73 -14.16
N ASP A 81 -1.49 3.34 -15.19
CA ASP A 81 -1.78 2.78 -16.53
C ASP A 81 -0.83 1.67 -17.02
N GLY A 82 -1.16 0.42 -16.67
CA GLY A 82 -0.42 -0.78 -17.10
C GLY A 82 1.04 -0.88 -16.61
N GLN A 83 1.50 0.03 -15.76
CA GLN A 83 2.87 0.05 -15.26
C GLN A 83 2.97 -0.72 -13.92
N PRO A 84 4.11 -1.37 -13.64
CA PRO A 84 4.39 -2.01 -12.35
C PRO A 84 4.79 -0.94 -11.32
N GLN A 85 3.94 0.06 -11.15
CA GLN A 85 4.18 1.23 -10.31
C GLN A 85 3.09 1.38 -9.26
N LEU A 86 3.44 1.99 -8.13
CA LEU A 86 2.50 2.38 -7.08
C LEU A 86 2.61 3.88 -6.86
N LEU A 87 1.47 4.52 -6.58
CA LEU A 87 1.45 5.87 -6.05
C LEU A 87 1.54 5.79 -4.53
N LEU A 88 2.46 6.55 -3.94
CA LEU A 88 2.63 6.66 -2.50
C LEU A 88 2.29 8.09 -2.08
N GLU A 89 1.47 8.25 -1.06
CA GLU A 89 1.21 9.54 -0.41
C GLU A 89 1.76 9.56 1.01
N GLY A 90 2.22 10.70 1.49
CA GLY A 90 2.71 10.82 2.86
C GLY A 90 2.59 12.24 3.37
N LEU A 91 2.70 12.40 4.68
CA LEU A 91 2.64 13.71 5.34
C LEU A 91 3.87 14.58 5.04
N GLY A 92 5.00 13.95 4.69
CA GLY A 92 6.27 14.63 4.45
C GLY A 92 6.70 15.50 5.63
N ALA A 93 6.82 14.88 6.81
CA ALA A 93 7.21 15.58 8.03
C ALA A 93 8.56 16.30 7.83
N SER A 94 8.61 17.59 8.18
CA SER A 94 9.82 18.40 8.13
C SER A 94 9.88 19.37 9.31
N PRO A 95 11.08 19.90 9.67
CA PRO A 95 11.20 20.91 10.72
C PRO A 95 10.33 22.15 10.48
N ASP A 96 10.08 22.50 9.22
CA ASP A 96 9.26 23.65 8.81
C ASP A 96 7.76 23.32 8.73
N GLY A 97 7.35 22.14 9.22
CA GLY A 97 5.97 21.63 9.15
C GLY A 97 5.79 20.48 8.16
N ASN A 98 4.59 19.90 8.14
CA ASN A 98 4.26 18.81 7.23
C ASN A 98 4.13 19.32 5.79
N LYS A 99 4.82 18.66 4.86
CA LYS A 99 4.77 18.93 3.42
C LYS A 99 4.26 17.69 2.69
N PRO A 100 2.92 17.47 2.63
CA PRO A 100 2.37 16.30 2.00
C PRO A 100 2.91 16.10 0.58
N PHE A 101 3.10 14.86 0.18
CA PHE A 101 3.71 14.54 -1.11
C PHE A 101 2.99 13.39 -1.81
N LEU A 102 3.27 13.28 -3.10
CA LEU A 102 2.89 12.16 -3.94
C LEU A 102 4.12 11.67 -4.69
N ASP A 103 4.46 10.40 -4.48
CA ASP A 103 5.58 9.71 -5.09
C ASP A 103 5.10 8.59 -6.00
N LEU A 104 5.88 8.30 -7.04
CA LEU A 104 5.73 7.15 -7.90
C LEU A 104 6.84 6.15 -7.57
N LEU A 105 6.46 4.98 -7.09
CA LEU A 105 7.35 3.87 -6.77
C LEU A 105 7.36 2.87 -7.93
N ASP A 106 8.54 2.57 -8.47
CA ASP A 106 8.72 1.46 -9.40
C ASP A 106 8.96 0.15 -8.62
N LEU A 107 8.09 -0.84 -8.79
CA LEU A 107 8.17 -2.10 -8.05
C LEU A 107 9.32 -3.00 -8.50
N ARG A 108 9.87 -2.79 -9.70
CA ARG A 108 11.00 -3.56 -10.24
C ARG A 108 12.32 -3.03 -9.69
N THR A 109 12.49 -1.70 -9.68
CA THR A 109 13.74 -1.06 -9.25
C THR A 109 13.73 -0.65 -7.77
N LYS A 110 12.54 -0.61 -7.15
CA LYS A 110 12.28 -0.06 -5.80
C LYS A 110 12.65 1.42 -5.66
N GLN A 111 12.80 2.13 -6.77
CA GLN A 111 13.10 3.56 -6.77
C GLN A 111 11.80 4.36 -6.68
N THR A 112 11.83 5.41 -5.87
CA THR A 112 10.74 6.39 -5.77
C THR A 112 11.11 7.66 -6.53
N LYS A 113 10.11 8.26 -7.17
CA LYS A 113 10.22 9.55 -7.85
C LYS A 113 9.13 10.47 -7.33
N ARG A 114 9.50 11.65 -6.83
CA ARG A 114 8.55 12.68 -6.45
C ARG A 114 7.85 13.25 -7.68
N ILE A 115 6.52 13.16 -7.71
CA ILE A 115 5.71 13.73 -8.79
C ILE A 115 4.95 14.98 -8.35
N TRP A 116 4.67 15.12 -7.05
CA TRP A 116 4.08 16.32 -6.48
C TRP A 116 4.46 16.48 -5.01
N GLN A 117 4.56 17.74 -4.55
CA GLN A 117 4.74 18.08 -3.14
C GLN A 117 4.04 19.40 -2.84
N CYS A 118 3.43 19.49 -1.66
CA CYS A 118 2.79 20.69 -1.19
C CYS A 118 3.78 21.86 -1.04
N SER A 119 3.38 23.04 -1.50
CA SER A 119 4.12 24.29 -1.33
C SER A 119 4.16 24.70 0.16
N PRO A 120 5.21 25.39 0.64
CA PRO A 120 5.30 25.86 2.04
C PRO A 120 4.15 26.77 2.48
N ASP A 121 3.54 27.50 1.54
CA ASP A 121 2.53 28.53 1.84
C ASP A 121 1.10 27.98 1.95
N CYS A 122 0.91 26.68 1.71
CA CYS A 122 -0.40 26.02 1.67
C CYS A 122 -0.32 24.64 2.32
N TYR A 123 -1.46 24.10 2.79
CA TYR A 123 -1.57 22.71 3.23
C TYR A 123 -2.60 22.00 2.35
N GLU A 124 -2.10 21.29 1.34
CA GLU A 124 -2.88 20.46 0.44
C GLU A 124 -2.45 19.01 0.60
N THR A 125 -3.40 18.10 0.48
CA THR A 125 -3.14 16.65 0.47
C THR A 125 -3.68 16.07 -0.84
N PRO A 126 -3.05 15.02 -1.39
CA PRO A 126 -3.65 14.27 -2.49
C PRO A 126 -5.08 13.87 -2.13
N GLY A 127 -6.02 14.07 -3.07
CA GLY A 127 -7.40 13.63 -2.92
C GLY A 127 -7.55 12.15 -3.20
N SER A 128 -8.79 11.71 -3.40
CA SER A 128 -9.05 10.33 -3.83
C SER A 128 -8.71 10.11 -5.30
N ILE A 129 -8.14 8.95 -5.62
CA ILE A 129 -8.00 8.49 -7.00
C ILE A 129 -9.35 7.97 -7.48
N MET A 130 -9.84 8.54 -8.57
CA MET A 130 -11.07 8.10 -9.24
C MET A 130 -10.70 7.18 -10.40
N SER A 131 -11.29 5.99 -10.43
CA SER A 131 -11.23 5.11 -11.60
C SER A 131 -12.22 5.65 -12.64
N ASP A 132 -11.77 5.84 -13.89
CA ASP A 132 -12.70 6.07 -15.00
C ASP A 132 -13.58 4.82 -15.16
N SER A 133 -14.89 5.00 -15.11
CA SER A 133 -15.88 3.95 -14.86
C SER A 133 -16.25 3.14 -16.11
N SER A 134 -15.32 2.95 -17.05
CA SER A 134 -15.59 2.31 -18.33
C SER A 134 -15.08 0.87 -18.49
N LEU A 135 -14.35 0.28 -17.53
CA LEU A 135 -13.78 -1.07 -17.70
C LEU A 135 -13.76 -1.93 -16.43
N VAL A 136 -14.93 -2.27 -15.88
CA VAL A 136 -15.03 -3.43 -14.97
C VAL A 136 -16.00 -4.46 -15.54
N SER A 137 -15.59 -5.04 -16.67
CA SER A 137 -16.09 -6.33 -17.12
C SER A 137 -15.20 -7.41 -16.49
N GLY A 138 -15.80 -8.16 -15.56
CA GLY A 138 -15.41 -9.53 -15.23
C GLY A 138 -14.05 -9.73 -14.57
N ILE A 139 -14.03 -9.82 -13.24
CA ILE A 139 -13.46 -11.01 -12.59
C ILE A 139 -14.05 -11.19 -11.19
N MET A 140 -14.43 -12.44 -10.95
CA MET A 140 -15.19 -13.01 -9.83
C MET A 140 -14.27 -13.23 -8.63
N TYR A 141 -14.74 -13.01 -7.40
CA TYR A 141 -14.22 -13.73 -6.25
C TYR A 141 -15.32 -14.00 -5.22
N SER A 142 -15.93 -15.19 -5.35
CA SER A 142 -16.91 -15.75 -4.42
C SER A 142 -16.28 -16.58 -3.28
N ASP A 143 -14.94 -16.73 -3.22
CA ASP A 143 -14.34 -17.76 -2.34
C ASP A 143 -13.31 -17.22 -1.30
N TYR A 144 -13.31 -15.93 -0.96
CA TYR A 144 -12.36 -15.39 0.03
C TYR A 144 -12.83 -15.45 1.51
N LEU A 145 -13.83 -16.26 1.84
CA LEU A 145 -14.36 -16.39 3.23
C LEU A 145 -13.90 -17.63 4.02
N GLN A 146 -12.75 -18.24 3.68
CA GLN A 146 -12.24 -19.41 4.42
C GLN A 146 -10.88 -19.22 5.15
N ILE A 147 -10.51 -18.00 5.56
CA ILE A 147 -9.26 -17.80 6.35
C ILE A 147 -9.49 -17.19 7.75
N PHE A 148 -10.72 -17.17 8.26
CA PHE A 148 -10.94 -16.96 9.70
C PHE A 148 -11.94 -17.96 10.27
N GLY A 149 -11.52 -19.22 10.33
CA GLY A 149 -12.04 -20.14 11.32
C GLY A 149 -11.49 -19.75 12.70
N LEU A 150 -12.29 -19.05 13.48
CA LEU A 150 -12.18 -19.04 14.94
C LEU A 150 -13.44 -19.74 15.48
N PRO A 151 -13.35 -20.48 16.59
CA PRO A 151 -14.48 -21.19 17.18
C PRO A 151 -15.66 -20.28 17.53
#